data_AF-A0A3D0P611-F1
#
_entry.id   AF-A0A3D0P611-F1
#
_cell.length_a   1.000
_cell.length_b   1.000
_cell.length_c   1.000
_cell.angle_alpha   90.00
_cell.angle_beta   90.00
_cell.angle_gamma   90.00
#
_symmetry.space_group_name_H-M   'P 1'
#
loop_
_entity.id
_entity.type
_entity.pdbx_description
1 polymer ?
#
loop_
_entity_poly.entity_id
_entity_poly.type
_entity_poly.pdbx_seq_one_letter_code
_entity_poly.pdbx_strand_id
1 'polypeptide(L)'
;MSRSLLAIAIFAVCSVAAFGQTPEAKPTPPANPKYDAELAKKLGADNMGMRSYVLVILKTGPKTIPAGKERDEMFAGHFANMTRLAKEG
;
A
#
# COMPACT_ATOMS: atom_id res chain seq x y z
N MET A 1 -21.40 -16.11 -44.60
CA MET A 1 -22.38 -16.43 -43.54
C MET A 1 -21.79 -17.21 -42.36
N SER A 2 -20.98 -18.25 -42.57
CA SER A 2 -20.41 -19.09 -41.49
C SER A 2 -19.47 -18.35 -40.51
N ARG A 3 -18.61 -17.43 -40.99
CA ARG A 3 -17.68 -16.66 -40.13
C ARG A 3 -18.37 -15.61 -39.25
N SER A 4 -19.45 -15.01 -39.73
CA SER A 4 -20.24 -14.01 -39.00
C SER A 4 -21.08 -14.65 -37.90
N LEU A 5 -21.63 -15.85 -38.14
CA LEU A 5 -22.33 -16.62 -37.09
C LEU A 5 -21.38 -17.07 -35.97
N LEU A 6 -20.15 -17.48 -36.33
CA LEU A 6 -19.13 -17.86 -35.34
C LEU A 6 -18.68 -16.67 -34.48
N ALA A 7 -18.53 -15.48 -35.09
CA ALA A 7 -18.20 -14.26 -34.36
C ALA A 7 -19.32 -13.81 -33.40
N ILE A 8 -20.59 -13.93 -33.81
CA ILE A 8 -21.75 -13.62 -32.96
C ILE A 8 -21.86 -14.62 -31.80
N ALA A 9 -21.62 -15.92 -32.05
CA ALA A 9 -21.62 -16.94 -31.01
C ALA A 9 -20.51 -16.70 -29.96
N ILE A 10 -19.31 -16.30 -30.39
CA ILE A 10 -18.20 -15.97 -29.47
C ILE A 10 -18.52 -14.71 -28.65
N PHE A 11 -19.14 -13.69 -29.26
CA PHE A 11 -19.53 -12.47 -28.57
C PHE A 11 -20.64 -12.70 -27.52
N ALA A 12 -21.59 -13.60 -27.82
CA ALA A 12 -22.65 -13.99 -26.90
C ALA A 12 -22.11 -14.77 -25.68
N VAL A 13 -21.13 -15.66 -25.88
CA VAL A 13 -20.49 -16.41 -24.79
C VAL A 13 -19.68 -15.50 -23.86
N CYS A 14 -19.00 -14.48 -24.37
CA CYS A 14 -18.26 -13.51 -23.54
C CYS A 14 -19.17 -12.60 -22.70
N SER A 15 -20.40 -12.34 -23.15
CA SER A 15 -21.35 -11.46 -22.45
C SER A 15 -21.99 -12.14 -21.24
N VAL A 16 -22.11 -13.47 -21.23
CA VAL A 16 -22.65 -14.24 -20.09
C VAL A 16 -21.62 -14.36 -18.94
N ALA A 17 -20.32 -14.38 -19.26
CA ALA A 17 -19.26 -14.43 -18.24
C ALA A 17 -19.12 -13.12 -17.42
N ALA A 18 -19.65 -12.00 -17.92
CA ALA A 18 -19.62 -10.71 -17.22
C ALA A 18 -20.66 -10.60 -16.08
N PHE A 19 -21.69 -11.45 -16.06
CA PHE A 19 -22.75 -11.42 -15.03
C PHE A 19 -22.46 -12.32 -13.82
N GLY A 20 -21.35 -13.07 -13.83
CA GLY A 20 -20.97 -14.01 -12.76
C GLY A 20 -20.05 -13.44 -11.67
N GLN A 21 -19.65 -12.17 -11.76
CA GLN A 21 -18.89 -11.54 -10.68
C GLN A 21 -19.86 -11.11 -9.57
N THR A 22 -20.24 -12.04 -8.70
CA THR A 22 -20.75 -11.68 -7.37
C THR A 22 -19.74 -10.72 -6.74
N PRO A 23 -20.16 -9.55 -6.22
CA PRO A 23 -19.26 -8.70 -5.47
C PRO A 23 -18.67 -9.53 -4.35
N GLU A 24 -17.38 -9.87 -4.46
CA GLU A 24 -16.66 -10.50 -3.38
C GLU A 24 -16.69 -9.48 -2.24
N ALA A 25 -17.46 -9.79 -1.18
CA ALA A 25 -17.54 -8.95 -0.01
C ALA A 25 -16.13 -8.89 0.57
N LYS A 26 -15.40 -7.80 0.29
CA LYS A 26 -14.09 -7.54 0.89
C LYS A 26 -14.29 -7.67 2.40
N PRO A 27 -13.57 -8.59 3.07
CA PRO A 27 -13.73 -8.75 4.50
C PRO A 27 -13.46 -7.41 5.17
N THR A 28 -14.47 -6.86 5.84
CA THR A 28 -14.30 -5.66 6.65
C THR A 28 -13.26 -5.99 7.71
N PRO A 29 -12.11 -5.29 7.75
CA PRO A 29 -11.14 -5.52 8.79
C PRO A 29 -11.82 -5.33 10.15
N PRO A 30 -11.51 -6.19 11.16
CA PRO A 30 -12.04 -5.99 12.50
C PRO A 30 -11.70 -4.58 12.99
N ALA A 31 -12.64 -3.93 13.67
CA ALA A 31 -12.43 -2.60 14.23
C ALA A 31 -11.17 -2.62 15.11
N ASN A 32 -10.21 -1.73 14.81
CA ASN A 32 -8.97 -1.66 15.58
C ASN A 32 -9.30 -1.09 16.98
N PRO A 33 -9.14 -1.86 18.07
CA PRO A 33 -9.45 -1.39 19.41
C PRO A 33 -8.55 -0.23 19.87
N LYS A 34 -7.48 0.08 19.13
CA LYS A 34 -6.56 1.21 19.37
C LYS A 34 -6.84 2.43 18.49
N TYR A 35 -7.95 2.45 17.75
CA TYR A 35 -8.30 3.61 16.91
C TYR A 35 -8.67 4.82 17.78
N ASP A 36 -8.01 5.95 17.52
CA ASP A 36 -8.27 7.25 18.15
C ASP A 36 -8.68 8.26 17.07
N ALA A 37 -9.97 8.61 17.05
CA ALA A 37 -10.57 9.48 16.04
C ALA A 37 -10.07 10.94 16.14
N GLU A 38 -9.85 11.44 17.34
CA GLU A 38 -9.39 12.81 17.57
C GLU A 38 -7.93 12.96 17.14
N LEU A 39 -7.10 11.96 17.47
CA LEU A 39 -5.71 11.91 17.02
C LEU A 39 -5.62 11.81 15.49
N ALA A 40 -6.43 10.94 14.87
CA ALA A 40 -6.48 10.79 13.42
C ALA A 40 -6.82 12.11 12.73
N LYS A 41 -7.83 12.82 13.22
CA LYS A 41 -8.22 14.14 12.70
C LYS A 41 -7.12 15.18 12.88
N LYS A 42 -6.51 15.27 14.06
CA LYS A 42 -5.42 16.21 14.36
C LYS A 42 -4.21 16.00 13.45
N LEU A 43 -3.90 14.75 13.15
CA LEU A 43 -2.76 14.34 12.33
C LEU A 43 -3.02 14.38 10.82
N GLY A 44 -4.25 14.69 10.39
CA GLY A 44 -4.61 14.73 8.97
C GLY A 44 -4.68 13.34 8.33
N ALA A 45 -5.15 12.34 9.10
CA ALA A 45 -5.31 10.99 8.62
C ALA A 45 -6.52 10.84 7.67
N ASP A 46 -6.43 9.89 6.74
CA ASP A 46 -7.51 9.48 5.86
C ASP A 46 -8.54 8.57 6.55
N ASN A 47 -9.53 8.08 5.78
CA ASN A 47 -10.58 7.17 6.27
C ASN A 47 -10.05 5.84 6.82
N MET A 48 -8.80 5.49 6.50
CA MET A 48 -8.12 4.29 7.01
C MET A 48 -7.24 4.59 8.22
N GLY A 49 -7.19 5.85 8.68
CA GLY A 49 -6.34 6.28 9.79
C GLY A 49 -4.88 6.50 9.40
N MET A 50 -4.57 6.65 8.11
CA MET A 50 -3.22 6.88 7.61
C MET A 50 -2.97 8.34 7.25
N ARG A 51 -1.79 8.86 7.60
CA ARG A 51 -1.31 10.15 7.08
C ARG A 51 -0.73 10.00 5.68
N SER A 52 -0.76 11.09 4.91
CA SER A 52 -0.01 11.16 3.65
C SER A 52 1.48 10.90 3.89
N TYR A 53 2.08 10.07 3.04
CA TYR A 53 3.48 9.68 3.13
C TYR A 53 4.10 9.68 1.74
N VAL A 54 5.43 9.79 1.71
CA VAL A 54 6.23 9.58 0.50
C VAL A 54 6.94 8.24 0.64
N LEU A 55 6.70 7.35 -0.32
CA LEU A 55 7.42 6.08 -0.39
C LEU A 55 8.77 6.30 -1.07
N VAL A 56 9.85 6.01 -0.35
CA VAL A 56 11.22 6.05 -0.87
C VAL A 56 11.79 4.64 -0.89
N ILE A 57 12.25 4.20 -2.06
CA ILE A 57 12.93 2.91 -2.23
C ILE A 57 14.37 3.21 -2.64
N LEU A 58 15.34 2.79 -1.83
CA LEU A 58 16.76 2.97 -2.12
C LEU A 58 17.29 1.80 -2.95
N LYS A 59 18.05 2.12 -4.00
CA LYS A 59 18.82 1.13 -4.77
C LYS A 59 20.25 1.08 -4.24
N THR A 60 20.73 -0.12 -3.92
CA THR A 60 22.12 -0.32 -3.49
C THR A 60 23.10 0.10 -4.58
N GLY A 61 24.08 0.93 -4.19
CA GLY A 61 25.18 1.36 -5.07
C GLY A 61 26.37 0.38 -5.08
N PRO A 62 27.38 0.61 -5.93
CA PRO A 62 28.53 -0.29 -6.07
C PRO A 62 29.48 -0.29 -4.86
N LYS A 63 29.42 0.75 -4.02
CA LYS A 63 30.21 0.83 -2.79
C LYS A 63 29.38 0.32 -1.62
N THR A 64 29.80 -0.79 -1.02
CA THR A 64 29.22 -1.32 0.21
C THR A 64 30.12 -1.01 1.40
N ILE A 65 29.51 -0.62 2.51
CA ILE A 65 30.21 -0.44 3.78
C ILE A 65 29.97 -1.70 4.63
N PRO A 66 31.02 -2.40 5.08
CA PRO A 66 30.88 -3.55 5.97
C PRO A 66 30.13 -3.20 7.26
N ALA A 67 29.50 -4.19 7.88
CA ALA A 67 28.91 -4.01 9.21
C ALA A 67 29.99 -3.68 10.25
N GLY A 68 29.69 -2.77 11.17
CA GLY A 68 30.60 -2.37 12.23
C GLY A 68 30.36 -0.94 12.69
N LYS A 69 31.21 -0.51 13.63
CA LYS A 69 31.11 0.79 14.30
C LYS A 69 31.01 1.98 13.33
N GLU A 70 31.84 2.00 12.30
CA GLU A 70 31.83 3.08 11.30
C GLU A 70 30.49 3.18 10.55
N ARG A 71 29.92 2.03 10.16
CA ARG A 71 28.61 1.99 9.52
C ARG A 71 27.52 2.48 10.48
N ASP A 72 27.56 2.04 11.73
CA ASP A 72 26.55 2.40 12.71
C ASP A 72 26.60 3.90 13.06
N GLU A 73 27.79 4.48 13.13
CA GLU A 73 28.01 5.93 13.28
C GLU A 73 27.43 6.72 12.09
N MET A 74 27.59 6.23 10.85
CA MET A 74 26.99 6.85 9.66
C MET A 74 25.45 6.88 9.72
N PHE A 75 24.80 5.85 10.27
CA PHE A 75 23.33 5.78 10.35
C PHE A 75 22.75 6.38 11.64
N ALA A 76 23.56 6.68 12.66
CA ALA A 76 23.08 7.17 13.95
C ALA A 76 22.19 8.42 13.82
N GLY A 77 22.59 9.38 12.99
CA GLY A 77 21.81 10.60 12.73
C GLY A 77 20.46 10.31 12.05
N HIS A 78 20.41 9.33 11.15
CA HIS A 78 19.18 8.92 10.48
C HIS A 78 18.16 8.37 11.48
N PHE A 79 18.58 7.44 12.35
CA PHE A 79 17.71 6.86 13.37
C PHE A 79 17.30 7.87 14.43
N ALA A 80 18.18 8.80 14.81
CA ALA A 80 17.84 9.90 15.71
C ALA A 80 16.72 10.78 15.13
N ASN A 81 16.81 11.10 13.84
CA ASN A 81 15.78 11.88 13.16
C ASN A 81 14.44 11.11 13.08
N MET A 82 14.45 9.82 12.73
CA MET A 82 13.25 8.99 12.73
C MET A 82 12.58 8.95 14.12
N THR A 83 13.38 8.81 15.17
CA THR A 83 12.89 8.80 16.55
C THR A 83 12.27 10.14 16.95
N ARG A 84 12.87 11.27 16.54
CA ARG A 84 12.32 12.60 16.75
C ARG A 84 10.96 12.75 16.06
N LEU A 85 10.89 12.42 14.77
CA LEU A 85 9.65 12.50 13.99
C LEU A 85 8.53 11.62 14.56
N ALA A 86 8.85 10.41 15.02
CA ALA A 86 7.88 9.52 15.65
C ALA A 86 7.28 10.09 16.95
N LYS A 87 8.04 10.90 17.70
CA LYS A 87 7.56 11.57 18.92
C LYS A 87 6.73 12.82 18.63
N GLU A 88 6.95 13.46 17.50
CA GLU A 88 6.21 14.66 17.08
C GLU A 88 4.77 14.36 16.67
N GLY A 89 4.43 13.07 16.57
CA GLY A 89 3.12 12.61 16.14
C GLY A 89 3.11 12.59 14.65
#